data_AF-A0A1Y6G2R2-F1
#
_entry.id   AF-A0A1Y6G2R2-F1
#
_cell.length_a   1.000
_cell.length_b   1.000
_cell.length_c   1.000
_cell.angle_alpha   90.00
_cell.angle_beta   90.00
_cell.angle_gamma   90.00
#
_symmetry.space_group_name_H-M   'P 1'
#
loop_
_entity.id
_entity.type
_entity.pdbx_description
1 polymer ?
#
loop_
_entity_poly.entity_id
_entity_poly.type
_entity_poly.pdbx_seq_one_letter_code
_entity_poly.pdbx_strand_id
1 'polypeptide(L)'
;MEDYKGNDDLELYDTVIEELCINHRKKSITFKILKPISRIERQGRFTYRVKKGTLKFENVINASIPYSFEWDEWSEFYRSAVLNTSKVIDRIPAKEKENKTIKHIYLGIDYGVDYKELDIVCTDYYLTLEEQEYILHDDFDWLYEE
;
A
#
# COMPACT_ATOMS: atom_id res chain seq x y z
N MET A 1 -15.75 -3.42 -16.93
CA MET A 1 -15.06 -4.61 -16.43
C MET A 1 -13.93 -4.08 -15.56
N GLU A 2 -14.01 -4.24 -14.24
CA GLU A 2 -12.97 -3.79 -13.29
C GLU A 2 -11.98 -4.93 -13.05
N ASP A 3 -11.38 -5.42 -14.14
CA ASP A 3 -10.48 -6.59 -14.14
C ASP A 3 -9.20 -6.35 -13.32
N TYR A 4 -8.82 -5.07 -13.14
CA TYR A 4 -7.59 -4.67 -12.47
C TYR A 4 -7.58 -4.92 -10.95
N LYS A 5 -8.74 -5.09 -10.29
CA LYS A 5 -8.78 -5.25 -8.83
C LYS A 5 -8.15 -6.56 -8.34
N GLY A 6 -7.97 -7.52 -9.25
CA GLY A 6 -7.23 -8.75 -8.99
C GLY A 6 -5.71 -8.63 -9.13
N ASN A 7 -5.20 -7.48 -9.60
CA ASN A 7 -3.78 -7.30 -9.84
C ASN A 7 -2.97 -7.04 -8.56
N ASP A 8 -1.65 -7.14 -8.72
CA ASP A 8 -0.68 -6.64 -7.75
C ASP A 8 0.48 -5.93 -8.45
N ASP A 9 0.17 -4.86 -9.18
CA ASP A 9 1.12 -4.12 -10.03
C ASP A 9 2.27 -3.47 -9.24
N LEU A 10 2.07 -3.21 -7.95
CA LEU A 10 3.08 -2.64 -7.03
C LEU A 10 3.81 -3.72 -6.22
N GLU A 11 3.50 -5.00 -6.42
CA GLU A 11 4.04 -6.13 -5.67
C GLU A 11 3.84 -5.96 -4.16
N LEU A 12 2.65 -5.58 -3.71
CA LEU A 12 2.36 -5.28 -2.30
C LEU A 12 1.67 -6.43 -1.56
N TYR A 13 1.44 -7.57 -2.20
CA TYR A 13 0.81 -8.73 -1.56
C TYR A 13 1.48 -9.09 -0.21
N ASP A 14 0.65 -9.30 0.83
CA ASP A 14 1.03 -9.57 2.22
C ASP A 14 1.96 -8.50 2.85
N THR A 15 1.96 -7.28 2.31
CA THR A 15 2.76 -6.17 2.86
C THR A 15 2.04 -5.51 4.02
N VAL A 16 2.62 -5.63 5.22
CA VAL A 16 2.09 -5.01 6.45
C VAL A 16 2.25 -3.50 6.40
N ILE A 17 1.23 -2.78 6.87
CA ILE A 17 1.21 -1.32 7.02
C ILE A 17 1.50 -0.98 8.49
N GLU A 18 2.67 -0.39 8.75
CA GLU A 18 3.06 0.07 10.09
C GLU A 18 2.53 1.48 10.38
N GLU A 19 2.51 2.36 9.37
CA GLU A 19 2.09 3.75 9.52
C GLU A 19 1.44 4.27 8.25
N LEU A 20 0.39 5.08 8.40
CA LEU A 20 -0.18 5.91 7.33
C LEU A 20 -0.08 7.39 7.71
N CYS A 21 0.62 8.17 6.89
CA CYS A 21 0.78 9.61 7.05
C CYS A 21 0.19 10.38 5.86
N ILE A 22 -0.69 11.34 6.14
CA ILE A 22 -1.32 12.21 5.14
C ILE A 22 -0.83 13.64 5.35
N ASN A 23 -0.18 14.22 4.34
CA ASN A 23 0.29 15.59 4.36
C ASN A 23 -0.51 16.47 3.39
N HIS A 24 -1.50 17.19 3.91
CA HIS A 24 -2.35 18.06 3.09
C HIS A 24 -1.62 19.29 2.52
N ARG A 25 -0.55 19.75 3.18
CA ARG A 25 0.24 20.91 2.72
C ARG A 25 1.11 20.54 1.52
N LYS A 26 1.78 19.39 1.58
CA LYS A 26 2.64 18.86 0.50
C LYS A 26 1.87 18.04 -0.53
N LYS A 27 0.59 17.75 -0.28
CA LYS A 27 -0.25 16.88 -1.11
C LYS A 27 0.39 15.51 -1.32
N SER A 28 0.70 14.85 -0.21
CA SER A 28 1.33 13.52 -0.24
C SER A 28 0.67 12.56 0.75
N ILE A 29 0.70 11.27 0.40
CA ILE A 29 0.32 10.15 1.25
C ILE A 29 1.54 9.23 1.36
N THR A 30 1.84 8.75 2.55
CA THR A 30 2.98 7.88 2.81
C THR A 30 2.55 6.72 3.67
N PHE A 31 2.91 5.51 3.26
CA PHE A 31 2.81 4.30 4.05
C PHE A 31 4.21 3.86 4.48
N LYS A 32 4.40 3.58 5.77
CA LYS A 32 5.53 2.80 6.26
C LYS A 32 5.10 1.34 6.28
N ILE A 33 5.95 0.47 5.75
CA ILE A 33 5.56 -0.90 5.43
C ILE A 33 6.64 -1.91 5.79
N LEU A 34 6.23 -3.15 6.05
CA LEU A 34 7.07 -4.34 6.04
C LEU A 34 6.71 -5.18 4.82
N LYS A 35 7.55 -5.11 3.79
CA LYS A 35 7.33 -5.83 2.54
C LYS A 35 7.96 -7.23 2.59
N PRO A 36 7.20 -8.32 2.38
CA PRO A 36 7.74 -9.65 2.21
C PRO A 36 8.73 -9.72 1.05
N ILE A 37 9.86 -10.37 1.30
CA ILE A 37 10.91 -10.69 0.33
C ILE A 37 10.93 -12.19 0.05
N SER A 38 10.73 -13.00 1.09
CA SER A 38 10.63 -14.45 0.94
C SER A 38 9.84 -15.07 2.07
N ARG A 39 9.23 -16.23 1.80
CA ARG A 39 8.58 -17.06 2.81
C ARG A 39 9.60 -17.99 3.45
N ILE A 40 9.55 -18.09 4.78
CA ILE A 40 10.36 -18.98 5.60
C ILE A 40 9.46 -20.06 6.17
N GLU A 41 9.68 -21.32 5.77
CA GLU A 41 8.99 -22.46 6.36
C GLU A 41 9.59 -22.80 7.73
N ARG A 42 8.72 -23.04 8.71
CA ARG A 42 9.03 -23.56 10.05
C ARG A 42 8.20 -24.84 10.26
N GLN A 43 8.48 -25.62 11.31
CA GLN A 43 7.81 -26.93 11.53
C GLN A 43 6.28 -26.77 11.71
N GLY A 44 5.52 -26.90 10.61
CA GLY A 44 4.06 -26.78 10.60
C GLY A 44 3.50 -25.34 10.54
N ARG A 45 4.35 -24.33 10.39
CA ARG A 45 3.97 -22.91 10.26
C ARG A 45 4.91 -22.21 9.28
N PHE A 46 4.55 -21.05 8.77
CA PHE A 46 5.45 -20.23 7.97
C PHE A 46 5.49 -18.82 8.54
N THR A 47 6.56 -18.10 8.21
CA THR A 47 6.64 -16.66 8.41
C THR A 47 7.29 -16.01 7.18
N TYR A 48 7.44 -14.68 7.18
CA TYR A 48 8.08 -13.92 6.14
C TYR A 48 9.42 -13.35 6.58
N ARG A 49 10.38 -13.39 5.67
CA ARG A 49 11.47 -12.43 5.67
C ARG A 49 10.98 -11.14 5.03
N VAL A 50 11.13 -10.03 5.72
CA VAL A 50 10.62 -8.72 5.31
C VAL A 50 11.73 -7.68 5.23
N LYS A 51 11.49 -6.63 4.44
CA LYS A 51 12.25 -5.39 4.47
C LYS A 51 11.34 -4.25 4.88
N LYS A 52 11.87 -3.35 5.71
CA LYS A 52 11.22 -2.07 5.96
C LYS A 52 11.21 -1.24 4.69
N GLY A 53 10.12 -0.52 4.48
CA GLY A 53 9.91 0.23 3.27
C GLY A 53 9.05 1.46 3.45
N THR A 54 9.01 2.25 2.39
CA THR A 54 8.13 3.41 2.27
C THR A 54 7.47 3.37 0.91
N LEU A 55 6.14 3.35 0.89
CA LEU A 55 5.32 3.59 -0.29
C LEU A 55 4.79 5.02 -0.20
N LYS A 56 5.20 5.87 -1.14
CA LYS A 56 4.88 7.31 -1.12
C LYS A 56 4.20 7.73 -2.41
N PHE A 57 3.15 8.53 -2.26
CA PHE A 57 2.43 9.19 -3.35
C PHE A 57 2.63 10.70 -3.24
N GLU A 58 3.01 11.35 -4.35
CA GLU A 58 3.26 12.80 -4.41
C GLU A 58 2.32 13.50 -5.39
N ASN A 59 2.10 14.80 -5.15
CA ASN A 59 1.15 15.62 -5.88
C ASN A 59 -0.23 14.97 -5.98
N VAL A 60 -0.70 14.44 -4.86
CA VAL A 60 -2.01 13.77 -4.74
C VAL A 60 -3.12 14.78 -5.03
N ILE A 61 -3.93 14.46 -6.03
CA ILE A 61 -5.06 15.27 -6.51
C ILE A 61 -6.34 14.85 -5.80
N ASN A 62 -6.52 13.55 -5.63
CA ASN A 62 -7.69 12.96 -4.98
C ASN A 62 -7.28 11.67 -4.27
N ALA A 63 -7.88 11.39 -3.12
CA ALA A 63 -7.74 10.10 -2.47
C ALA A 63 -9.01 9.77 -1.67
N SER A 64 -9.47 8.52 -1.74
CA SER A 64 -10.53 7.96 -0.89
C SER A 64 -9.90 7.10 0.18
N ILE A 65 -9.56 7.69 1.33
CA ILE A 65 -8.86 6.97 2.39
C ILE A 65 -9.86 6.42 3.41
N PRO A 66 -10.17 5.11 3.39
CA PRO A 66 -10.87 4.51 4.51
C PRO A 66 -9.96 4.52 5.74
N TYR A 67 -10.49 4.98 6.87
CA TYR A 67 -9.77 4.95 8.15
C TYR A 67 -10.44 3.94 9.07
N SER A 68 -9.72 2.87 9.39
CA SER A 68 -10.12 1.83 10.35
C SER A 68 -8.88 1.18 10.93
N PHE A 69 -9.01 0.71 12.17
CA PHE A 69 -8.05 -0.14 12.85
C PHE A 69 -8.82 -1.25 13.54
N GLU A 70 -8.40 -2.48 13.33
CA GLU A 70 -8.82 -3.60 14.17
C GLU A 70 -7.91 -3.70 15.39
N TRP A 71 -8.42 -4.31 16.46
CA TRP A 71 -7.74 -4.31 17.76
C TRP A 71 -6.60 -5.33 17.82
N ASP A 72 -6.72 -6.45 17.10
CA ASP A 72 -5.83 -7.60 17.23
C ASP A 72 -5.16 -8.00 15.90
N GLU A 73 -5.34 -7.24 14.82
CA GLU A 73 -4.79 -7.56 13.50
C GLU A 73 -4.12 -6.34 12.84
N TRP A 74 -3.02 -6.60 12.13
CA TRP A 74 -2.36 -5.59 11.33
C TRP A 74 -3.10 -5.40 10.01
N SER A 75 -3.08 -4.17 9.50
CA SER A 75 -3.57 -3.89 8.16
C SER A 75 -2.52 -4.28 7.13
N GLU A 76 -2.93 -4.97 6.08
CA GLU A 76 -2.03 -5.48 5.06
C GLU A 76 -2.54 -5.14 3.66
N PHE A 77 -1.61 -4.86 2.73
CA PHE A 77 -1.95 -4.75 1.32
C PHE A 77 -2.18 -6.14 0.72
N TYR A 78 -3.30 -6.29 0.03
CA TYR A 78 -3.68 -7.54 -0.63
C TYR A 78 -3.69 -7.42 -2.16
N ARG A 79 -4.06 -6.25 -2.68
CA ARG A 79 -4.13 -5.99 -4.14
C ARG A 79 -3.64 -4.60 -4.46
N SER A 80 -3.07 -4.43 -5.64
CA SER A 80 -2.63 -3.13 -6.11
C SER A 80 -2.73 -3.03 -7.64
N ALA A 81 -3.11 -1.85 -8.13
CA ALA A 81 -3.13 -1.60 -9.57
C ALA A 81 -2.72 -0.17 -9.91
N VAL A 82 -2.04 0.00 -11.05
CA VAL A 82 -1.59 1.29 -11.56
C VAL A 82 -2.24 1.56 -12.91
N LEU A 83 -3.18 2.49 -12.94
CA LEU A 83 -4.00 2.77 -14.11
C LEU A 83 -3.67 4.12 -14.73
N ASN A 84 -3.55 4.13 -16.05
CA ASN A 84 -3.44 5.35 -16.86
C ASN A 84 -4.81 5.97 -17.17
N THR A 85 -5.86 5.16 -17.11
CA THR A 85 -7.24 5.56 -17.39
C THR A 85 -8.17 4.84 -16.43
N SER A 86 -9.15 5.56 -15.88
CA SER A 86 -10.18 4.99 -15.00
C SER A 86 -11.33 5.98 -14.82
N LYS A 87 -12.49 5.48 -14.36
CA LYS A 87 -13.61 6.35 -13.98
C LYS A 87 -13.25 7.32 -12.86
N VAL A 88 -12.28 6.96 -12.00
CA VAL A 88 -11.79 7.84 -10.93
C VAL A 88 -11.04 9.03 -11.54
N ILE A 89 -10.16 8.80 -12.51
CA ILE A 89 -9.48 9.85 -13.29
C ILE A 89 -10.48 10.72 -14.05
N ASP A 90 -11.51 10.11 -14.66
CA ASP A 90 -12.50 10.83 -15.47
C ASP A 90 -13.26 11.88 -14.64
N ARG A 91 -13.50 11.60 -13.35
CA ARG A 91 -14.18 12.50 -12.40
C ARG A 91 -13.33 13.69 -11.95
N ILE A 92 -12.01 13.66 -12.16
CA ILE A 92 -11.13 14.76 -11.78
C ILE A 92 -11.36 15.95 -12.73
N PRO A 93 -11.55 17.18 -12.22
CA PRO A 93 -11.74 18.37 -13.05
C PRO A 93 -10.60 18.59 -14.06
N ALA A 94 -10.93 19.00 -15.29
CA ALA A 94 -9.94 19.15 -16.38
C ALA A 94 -8.74 20.03 -16.00
N LYS A 95 -8.97 21.14 -15.29
CA LYS A 95 -7.92 22.05 -14.78
C LYS A 95 -6.88 21.36 -13.87
N GLU A 96 -7.28 20.33 -13.12
CA GLU A 96 -6.38 19.64 -12.20
C GLU A 96 -5.48 18.63 -12.95
N LYS A 97 -5.92 18.20 -14.14
CA LYS A 97 -5.24 17.27 -15.05
C LYS A 97 -4.36 17.98 -16.09
N GLU A 98 -4.55 19.28 -16.26
CA GLU A 98 -3.90 20.06 -17.33
C GLU A 98 -2.38 19.97 -17.23
N ASN A 99 -1.72 19.59 -18.33
CA ASN A 99 -0.26 19.41 -18.44
C ASN A 99 0.36 18.42 -17.44
N LYS A 100 -0.43 17.49 -16.87
CA LYS A 100 0.07 16.47 -15.94
C LYS A 100 -0.21 15.08 -16.47
N THR A 101 0.77 14.19 -16.32
CA THR A 101 0.54 12.75 -16.39
C THR A 101 0.04 12.30 -15.03
N ILE A 102 -1.23 11.89 -14.96
CA ILE A 102 -1.84 11.41 -13.72
C ILE A 102 -2.04 9.91 -13.77
N LYS A 103 -1.92 9.27 -12.61
CA LYS A 103 -2.14 7.85 -12.40
C LYS A 103 -3.26 7.69 -11.39
N HIS A 104 -4.06 6.66 -11.57
CA HIS A 104 -4.94 6.14 -10.54
C HIS A 104 -4.29 4.89 -9.97
N ILE A 105 -3.97 4.97 -8.69
CA ILE A 105 -3.47 3.87 -7.89
C ILE A 105 -4.65 3.31 -7.11
N TYR A 106 -4.94 2.05 -7.34
CA TYR A 106 -5.87 1.27 -6.54
C TYR A 106 -5.07 0.45 -5.53
N LEU A 107 -5.52 0.45 -4.27
CA LEU A 107 -4.98 -0.35 -3.19
C LEU A 107 -6.13 -1.08 -2.50
N GLY A 108 -6.03 -2.40 -2.44
CA GLY A 108 -6.90 -3.25 -1.65
C GLY A 108 -6.22 -3.57 -0.33
N ILE A 109 -6.82 -3.15 0.78
CA ILE A 109 -6.28 -3.33 2.13
C ILE A 109 -7.17 -4.32 2.86
N ASP A 110 -6.55 -5.38 3.37
CA ASP A 110 -7.16 -6.28 4.33
C ASP A 110 -6.93 -5.74 5.74
N TYR A 111 -8.02 -5.50 6.47
CA TYR A 111 -7.99 -5.14 7.89
C TYR A 111 -8.32 -6.35 8.78
N GLY A 112 -8.30 -7.57 8.23
CA GLY A 112 -8.61 -8.80 8.95
C GLY A 112 -10.05 -9.25 8.78
N VAL A 113 -10.97 -8.48 9.36
CA VAL A 113 -12.42 -8.75 9.27
C VAL A 113 -13.11 -7.97 8.16
N ASP A 114 -12.45 -6.94 7.61
CA ASP A 114 -13.00 -6.07 6.59
C ASP A 114 -11.96 -5.77 5.50
N TYR A 115 -12.39 -5.85 4.25
CA TYR A 115 -11.58 -5.52 3.09
C TYR A 115 -12.01 -4.16 2.58
N LYS A 116 -11.08 -3.22 2.48
CA LYS A 116 -11.37 -1.87 1.97
C LYS A 116 -10.54 -1.52 0.77
N GLU A 117 -11.20 -0.81 -0.12
CA GLU A 117 -10.62 -0.26 -1.33
C GLU A 117 -10.20 1.18 -1.09
N LEU A 118 -9.01 1.52 -1.55
CA LEU A 118 -8.41 2.84 -1.50
C LEU A 118 -8.03 3.26 -2.92
N ASP A 119 -8.59 4.37 -3.38
CA ASP A 119 -8.20 4.99 -4.65
C ASP A 119 -7.36 6.23 -4.38
N ILE A 120 -6.22 6.35 -5.04
CA ILE A 120 -5.35 7.53 -5.00
C ILE A 120 -5.10 7.99 -6.43
N VAL A 121 -5.36 9.26 -6.71
CA VAL A 121 -4.96 9.91 -7.96
C VAL A 121 -3.79 10.84 -7.69
N CYS A 122 -2.65 10.56 -8.28
CA CYS A 122 -1.39 11.30 -8.09
C CYS A 122 -0.60 11.41 -9.40
N THR A 123 0.46 12.21 -9.43
CA THR A 123 1.38 12.25 -10.58
C THR A 123 2.50 11.25 -10.43
N ASP A 124 3.00 11.09 -9.20
CA ASP A 124 4.19 10.28 -8.91
C ASP A 124 3.94 9.36 -7.71
N TYR A 125 4.59 8.20 -7.76
CA TYR A 125 4.65 7.27 -6.63
C TYR A 125 6.02 6.59 -6.57
N TYR A 126 6.42 6.21 -5.37
CA TYR A 126 7.72 5.62 -5.09
C TYR A 126 7.56 4.50 -4.07
N LEU A 127 8.19 3.35 -4.35
CA LEU A 127 8.40 2.27 -3.39
C LEU A 127 9.90 2.18 -3.11
N THR A 128 10.31 2.45 -1.87
CA THR A 128 11.71 2.35 -1.45
C THR A 128 11.82 1.34 -0.32
N LEU A 129 12.76 0.40 -0.41
CA LEU A 129 13.05 -0.57 0.63
C LEU A 129 14.41 -0.28 1.25
N GLU A 130 14.53 -0.50 2.55
CA GLU A 130 15.80 -0.49 3.26
C GLU A 130 16.65 -1.72 2.88
N GLU A 131 17.96 -1.65 3.11
CA GLU A 131 18.85 -2.78 2.80
C GLU A 131 18.65 -3.94 3.78
N GLN A 132 18.41 -3.61 5.06
CA GLN A 132 18.30 -4.55 6.17
C GLN A 132 17.06 -5.46 6.02
N GLU A 133 17.28 -6.76 6.21
CA GLU A 133 16.24 -7.78 6.25
C GLU A 133 15.92 -8.17 7.69
N TYR A 134 14.67 -8.54 7.92
CA TYR A 134 14.18 -8.96 9.22
C TYR A 134 13.28 -10.19 9.06
N ILE A 135 13.06 -10.92 10.15
CA ILE A 135 12.07 -11.99 10.19
C ILE A 135 10.83 -11.45 10.91
N LEU A 136 9.66 -11.59 10.29
CA LEU A 136 8.39 -11.29 10.93
C LEU A 136 8.12 -12.39 11.96
N HIS A 137 7.70 -12.05 13.17
CA HIS A 137 7.30 -13.04 14.18
C HIS A 137 5.80 -12.89 14.46
N ASP A 138 5.13 -14.04 14.58
CA ASP A 138 3.65 -14.13 14.67
C ASP A 138 3.06 -13.47 15.93
N ASP A 139 3.90 -13.14 16.92
CA ASP A 139 3.53 -12.77 18.28
C ASP A 139 3.52 -11.26 18.56
N PHE A 140 3.56 -10.40 17.53
CA PHE A 140 3.50 -8.93 17.65
C PHE A 140 4.65 -8.29 18.46
N ASP A 141 5.48 -9.12 19.13
CA ASP A 141 6.73 -8.76 19.77
C ASP A 141 7.84 -8.70 18.72
N TRP A 142 7.88 -7.55 18.05
CA TRP A 142 8.97 -6.95 17.26
C TRP A 142 10.01 -7.85 16.57
N LEU A 143 10.19 -7.58 15.27
CA LEU A 143 11.34 -7.92 14.41
C LEU A 143 12.65 -8.17 15.18
N TYR A 144 12.96 -9.41 15.51
CA TYR A 144 14.30 -9.76 15.97
C TYR A 144 15.22 -9.90 14.75
N GLU A 145 16.43 -9.33 14.85
CA GLU A 145 17.55 -9.80 14.05
C GLU A 145 17.91 -11.19 14.59
N GLU A 146 17.60 -12.25 13.83
CA GLU A 146 18.20 -13.58 14.05
C GLU A 146 19.59 -13.66 13.38
#